data_AF-C9LXT0-F1
#
_entry.id   AF-C9LXT0-F1
#
_cell.length_a   1.000
_cell.length_b   1.000
_cell.length_c   1.000
_cell.angle_alpha   90.00
_cell.angle_beta   90.00
_cell.angle_gamma   90.00
#
_symmetry.space_group_name_H-M   'P 1'
#
loop_
_entity.id
_entity.type
_entity.pdbx_description
1 polymer ?
#
loop_
_entity_poly.entity_id
_entity_poly.type
_entity_poly.pdbx_seq_one_letter_code
_entity_poly.pdbx_strand_id
1 'polypeptide(L)'
;MVLCSRSFWKRFKGMVFCFMKKAENFLKALQNLKEIEGKKPPYDTIATAGMVSLFEICFEQAWKAMKEQLEASGYGEHKSGSPKSVIKLAYQARMVKDEELWLAALQARNNVAHSYSEPIALSIIRDSQEKFIAMFEQLAEDLRERWL
;
A
#
# COMPACT_ATOMS: atom_id res chain seq x y z
N MET A 1 -29.84 9.05 -30.96
CA MET A 1 -30.32 8.84 -29.58
C MET A 1 -29.81 7.46 -29.15
N VAL A 2 -28.65 7.39 -28.50
CA VAL A 2 -28.05 6.10 -28.11
C VAL A 2 -28.82 5.59 -26.90
N LEU A 3 -29.49 4.45 -27.04
CA LEU A 3 -30.16 3.75 -25.95
C LEU A 3 -29.13 3.25 -24.94
N CYS A 4 -28.85 4.07 -23.93
CA CYS A 4 -28.03 3.68 -22.78
C CYS A 4 -28.85 2.73 -21.90
N SER A 5 -28.57 1.43 -21.98
CA SER A 5 -29.27 0.41 -21.19
C SER A 5 -29.03 0.59 -19.69
N ARG A 6 -30.07 0.42 -18.86
CA ARG A 6 -30.01 0.43 -17.39
C ARG A 6 -28.97 -0.54 -16.79
N SER A 7 -28.54 -1.56 -17.53
CA SER A 7 -27.49 -2.50 -17.11
C SER A 7 -26.07 -1.91 -17.16
N PHE A 8 -25.81 -0.92 -18.01
CA PHE A 8 -24.52 -0.25 -18.13
C PHE A 8 -24.20 0.57 -16.86
N TRP A 9 -25.18 1.30 -16.35
CA TRP A 9 -25.07 2.12 -15.13
C TRP A 9 -24.94 1.29 -13.84
N LYS A 10 -25.55 0.10 -13.77
CA LYS A 10 -25.36 -0.81 -12.63
C LYS A 10 -23.94 -1.39 -12.59
N ARG A 11 -23.34 -1.68 -13.75
CA ARG A 11 -21.97 -2.18 -13.84
C ARG A 11 -20.95 -1.08 -13.53
N PHE A 12 -21.17 0.15 -13.99
CA PHE A 12 -20.34 1.32 -13.65
C PHE A 12 -20.37 1.65 -12.16
N LYS A 13 -21.55 1.65 -11.51
CA LYS A 13 -21.65 1.88 -10.06
C LYS A 13 -20.98 0.78 -9.23
N GLY A 14 -21.10 -0.49 -9.63
CA GLY A 14 -20.43 -1.60 -8.94
C GLY A 14 -18.90 -1.58 -9.08
N MET A 15 -18.40 -1.10 -10.22
CA MET A 15 -16.96 -1.02 -10.51
C MET A 15 -16.31 0.16 -9.75
N VAL A 16 -16.91 1.36 -9.81
CA VAL A 16 -16.49 2.52 -9.00
C VAL A 16 -16.52 2.21 -7.49
N PHE A 17 -17.55 1.50 -7.02
CA PHE A 17 -17.67 1.09 -5.62
C PHE A 17 -16.61 0.04 -5.19
N CYS A 18 -16.10 -0.78 -6.12
CA CYS A 18 -15.05 -1.74 -5.80
C CYS A 18 -13.68 -1.04 -5.63
N PHE A 19 -13.36 -0.05 -6.48
CA PHE A 19 -12.08 0.69 -6.48
C PHE A 19 -11.83 1.52 -5.21
N MET A 20 -12.90 2.03 -4.60
CA MET A 20 -12.77 2.76 -3.34
C MET A 20 -12.35 1.83 -2.19
N LYS A 21 -12.65 0.53 -2.27
CA LYS A 21 -12.48 -0.39 -1.14
C LYS A 21 -11.01 -0.67 -0.81
N LYS A 22 -10.11 -0.83 -1.81
CA LYS A 22 -8.68 -1.07 -1.50
C LYS A 22 -7.96 0.20 -1.07
N ALA A 23 -8.27 1.34 -1.69
CA ALA A 23 -7.76 2.63 -1.25
C ALA A 23 -8.18 2.91 0.20
N GLU A 24 -9.46 2.72 0.55
CA GLU A 24 -9.93 2.87 1.94
C GLU A 24 -9.23 1.91 2.92
N ASN A 25 -9.04 0.65 2.55
CA ASN A 25 -8.31 -0.30 3.38
C ASN A 25 -6.86 0.13 3.62
N PHE A 26 -6.20 0.65 2.58
CA PHE A 26 -4.86 1.19 2.69
C PHE A 26 -4.83 2.41 3.62
N LEU A 27 -5.74 3.36 3.47
CA LEU A 27 -5.80 4.54 4.35
C LEU A 27 -6.02 4.16 5.81
N LYS A 28 -6.88 3.16 6.09
CA LYS A 28 -7.07 2.63 7.45
C LYS A 28 -5.82 1.94 7.98
N ALA A 29 -5.15 1.13 7.16
CA ALA A 29 -3.91 0.45 7.54
C ALA A 29 -2.76 1.45 7.78
N LEU A 30 -2.67 2.51 6.99
CA LEU A 30 -1.72 3.60 7.20
C LEU A 30 -1.99 4.32 8.53
N GLN A 31 -3.25 4.65 8.83
CA GLN A 31 -3.58 5.26 10.11
C GLN A 31 -3.15 4.38 11.30
N ASN A 32 -3.38 3.07 11.22
CA ASN A 32 -2.93 2.15 12.27
C ASN A 32 -1.40 2.08 12.35
N LEU A 33 -0.68 2.10 11.22
CA LEU A 33 0.78 2.12 11.23
C LEU A 33 1.33 3.39 11.88
N LYS A 34 0.69 4.54 11.69
CA LYS A 34 1.12 5.81 12.30
C LYS A 34 1.12 5.78 13.83
N GLU A 35 0.39 4.87 14.47
CA GLU A 35 0.45 4.66 15.92
C GLU A 35 1.84 4.26 16.42
N ILE A 36 2.75 3.81 15.53
CA ILE A 36 4.13 3.52 15.91
C ILE A 36 5.03 4.75 15.97
N GLU A 37 4.61 5.90 15.42
CA GLU A 37 5.44 7.11 15.37
C GLU A 37 5.82 7.58 16.77
N GLY A 38 7.08 7.98 16.94
CA GLY A 38 7.60 8.49 18.20
C GLY A 38 7.77 7.46 19.32
N LYS A 39 7.34 6.19 19.13
CA LYS A 39 7.70 5.10 20.05
C LYS A 39 9.20 4.88 20.03
N LYS A 40 9.79 4.63 21.20
CA LYS A 40 11.23 4.42 21.40
C LYS A 40 11.49 3.10 22.14
N PRO A 41 12.58 2.38 21.82
CA PRO A 41 12.96 1.16 22.53
C PRO A 41 13.35 1.45 23.99
N PRO A 42 13.38 0.43 24.86
CA PRO A 42 13.12 -0.98 24.57
C PRO A 42 11.63 -1.28 24.33
N TYR A 43 11.37 -2.22 23.44
CA TYR A 43 10.02 -2.75 23.19
C TYR A 43 9.94 -4.16 23.75
N ASP A 44 8.81 -4.52 24.36
CA ASP A 44 8.55 -5.92 24.65
C ASP A 44 8.22 -6.70 23.37
N THR A 45 8.16 -8.03 23.48
CA THR A 45 7.91 -8.94 22.35
C THR A 45 6.56 -8.68 21.67
N ILE A 46 5.52 -8.32 22.44
CA ILE A 46 4.16 -8.10 21.90
C ILE A 46 4.13 -6.80 21.13
N ALA A 47 4.67 -5.72 21.69
CA ALA A 47 4.80 -4.43 21.04
C ALA A 47 5.64 -4.54 19.76
N THR A 48 6.77 -5.26 19.82
CA THR A 48 7.64 -5.50 18.67
C THR A 48 6.90 -6.21 17.54
N ALA A 49 6.25 -7.35 17.84
CA ALA A 49 5.50 -8.12 16.86
C ALA A 49 4.32 -7.30 16.28
N GLY A 50 3.61 -6.55 17.13
CA GLY A 50 2.52 -5.68 16.71
C GLY A 50 2.96 -4.60 15.73
N MET A 51 4.07 -3.91 16.01
CA MET A 51 4.59 -2.86 15.12
C MET A 51 5.07 -3.40 13.78
N VAL A 52 5.75 -4.56 13.77
CA VAL A 52 6.15 -5.23 12.52
C VAL A 52 4.91 -5.64 11.71
N SER A 53 3.87 -6.17 12.38
CA SER A 53 2.62 -6.54 11.73
C SER A 53 1.88 -5.35 11.13
N LEU A 54 1.85 -4.21 11.82
CA LEU A 54 1.26 -2.97 11.29
C LEU A 54 1.93 -2.53 9.99
N PHE A 55 3.26 -2.62 9.91
CA PHE A 55 4.00 -2.34 8.68
C PHE A 55 3.63 -3.32 7.56
N GLU A 56 3.65 -4.62 7.84
CA GLU A 56 3.30 -5.66 6.86
C GLU A 56 1.89 -5.44 6.28
N ILE A 57 0.91 -5.20 7.16
CA ILE A 57 -0.47 -4.96 6.77
C ILE A 57 -0.59 -3.70 5.90
N CYS A 58 0.08 -2.60 6.30
CA CYS A 58 0.05 -1.35 5.55
C CYS A 58 0.63 -1.53 4.15
N PHE A 59 1.82 -2.14 4.04
CA PHE A 59 2.43 -2.47 2.75
C PHE A 59 1.50 -3.34 1.90
N GLU A 60 0.91 -4.38 2.49
CA GLU A 60 0.01 -5.31 1.81
C GLU A 60 -1.27 -4.68 1.28
N GLN A 61 -1.78 -3.63 1.93
CA GLN A 61 -2.91 -2.87 1.40
C GLN A 61 -2.45 -1.85 0.36
N ALA A 62 -1.31 -1.20 0.55
CA ALA A 62 -0.79 -0.20 -0.35
C ALA A 62 -0.59 -0.73 -1.77
N TRP A 63 0.12 -1.86 -1.93
CA TRP A 63 0.35 -2.42 -3.27
C TRP A 63 -0.94 -2.95 -3.92
N LYS A 64 -1.92 -3.41 -3.12
CA LYS A 64 -3.23 -3.81 -3.63
C LYS A 64 -4.06 -2.61 -4.11
N ALA A 65 -3.97 -1.47 -3.40
CA ALA A 65 -4.59 -0.22 -3.82
C ALA A 65 -3.97 0.30 -5.12
N MET A 66 -2.64 0.31 -5.22
CA MET A 66 -1.94 0.69 -6.46
C MET A 66 -2.37 -0.18 -7.64
N LYS A 67 -2.37 -1.50 -7.45
CA LYS A 67 -2.78 -2.46 -8.47
C LYS A 67 -4.20 -2.19 -8.98
N GLU A 68 -5.14 -2.06 -8.05
CA GLU A 68 -6.55 -1.85 -8.37
C GLU A 68 -6.76 -0.54 -9.16
N GLN A 69 -6.05 0.54 -8.79
CA GLN A 69 -6.16 1.82 -9.50
C GLN A 69 -5.47 1.82 -10.87
N LEU A 70 -4.30 1.18 -10.99
CA LEU A 70 -3.63 1.05 -12.28
C LEU A 70 -4.48 0.26 -13.28
N GLU A 71 -5.13 -0.81 -12.83
CA GLU A 71 -6.09 -1.57 -13.64
C GLU A 71 -7.29 -0.71 -14.06
N ALA A 72 -7.85 0.07 -13.13
CA ALA A 72 -8.98 0.95 -13.38
C ALA A 72 -8.67 2.01 -14.45
N SER A 73 -7.45 2.55 -14.44
CA SER A 73 -7.00 3.59 -15.38
C SER A 73 -6.50 3.03 -16.72
N GLY A 74 -6.71 1.74 -17.01
CA GLY A 74 -6.42 1.16 -18.32
C GLY A 74 -4.97 0.71 -18.51
N TYR A 75 -4.13 0.72 -17.47
CA TYR A 75 -2.76 0.17 -17.54
C TYR A 75 -2.74 -1.37 -17.52
N GLY A 76 -3.89 -2.04 -17.67
CA GLY A 76 -4.13 -3.41 -17.22
C GLY A 76 -4.79 -4.38 -18.21
N GLU A 77 -4.72 -4.19 -19.53
CA GLU A 77 -5.31 -5.18 -20.47
C GLU A 77 -4.72 -6.60 -20.33
N HIS A 78 -3.55 -6.76 -19.68
CA HIS A 78 -2.95 -8.07 -19.39
C HIS A 78 -2.47 -8.19 -17.93
N LYS A 79 -3.39 -8.61 -17.05
CA LYS A 79 -3.14 -9.31 -15.76
C LYS A 79 -1.90 -8.87 -14.96
N SER A 80 -2.09 -7.91 -14.05
CA SER A 80 -1.33 -7.79 -12.79
C SER A 80 -0.88 -9.16 -12.21
N GLY A 81 0.34 -9.42 -11.74
CA GLY A 81 1.44 -8.58 -11.32
C GLY A 81 1.77 -8.89 -9.85
N SER A 82 2.92 -9.51 -9.58
CA SER A 82 3.52 -9.59 -8.23
C SER A 82 3.67 -8.18 -7.61
N PRO A 83 3.81 -8.03 -6.27
CA PRO A 83 4.02 -6.72 -5.63
C PRO A 83 5.13 -5.90 -6.30
N LYS A 84 6.23 -6.58 -6.68
CA LYS A 84 7.35 -5.98 -7.42
C LYS A 84 6.89 -5.36 -8.73
N SER A 85 6.20 -6.11 -9.59
CA SER A 85 5.73 -5.58 -10.88
C SER A 85 4.70 -4.46 -10.74
N VAL A 86 3.87 -4.50 -9.70
CA VAL A 86 2.91 -3.41 -9.42
C VAL A 86 3.66 -2.13 -9.03
N ILE A 87 4.66 -2.21 -8.17
CA ILE A 87 5.51 -1.06 -7.81
C ILE A 87 6.18 -0.46 -9.05
N LYS A 88 6.76 -1.30 -9.91
CA LYS A 88 7.39 -0.83 -11.16
C LYS A 88 6.40 -0.09 -12.07
N LEU A 89 5.20 -0.65 -12.22
CA LEU A 89 4.15 -0.03 -13.04
C LEU A 89 3.65 1.27 -12.41
N ALA A 90 3.46 1.31 -11.09
CA ALA A 90 3.08 2.51 -10.35
C ALA A 90 4.11 3.64 -10.54
N TYR A 91 5.40 3.30 -10.54
CA TYR A 91 6.47 4.26 -10.82
C TYR A 91 6.41 4.77 -12.27
N GLN A 92 6.27 3.87 -13.25
CA GLN A 92 6.12 4.24 -14.67
C GLN A 92 4.91 5.14 -14.92
N ALA A 93 3.80 4.87 -14.24
CA ALA A 93 2.58 5.68 -14.29
C ALA A 93 2.64 6.96 -13.45
N ARG A 94 3.78 7.25 -12.79
CA ARG A 94 3.99 8.40 -11.89
C ARG A 94 3.00 8.46 -10.72
N MET A 95 2.49 7.30 -10.29
CA MET A 95 1.69 7.14 -9.07
C MET A 95 2.57 7.17 -7.83
N VAL A 96 3.80 6.64 -7.93
CA VAL A 96 4.82 6.75 -6.88
C VAL A 96 6.06 7.43 -7.44
N LYS A 97 6.81 8.13 -6.59
CA LYS A 97 7.94 8.99 -7.00
C LYS A 97 9.32 8.33 -6.83
N ASP A 98 9.45 7.40 -5.90
CA ASP A 98 10.73 6.79 -5.52
C ASP A 98 10.64 5.26 -5.62
N GLU A 99 11.03 4.70 -6.78
CA GLU A 99 10.98 3.24 -7.00
C GLU A 99 11.88 2.49 -6.02
N GLU A 100 13.07 3.00 -5.73
CA GLU A 100 14.07 2.33 -4.89
C GLU A 100 13.57 2.19 -3.46
N LEU A 101 12.94 3.24 -2.91
CA LEU A 101 12.36 3.20 -1.57
C LEU A 101 11.21 2.20 -1.46
N TRP A 102 10.35 2.12 -2.49
CA TRP A 102 9.28 1.12 -2.53
C TRP A 102 9.81 -0.31 -2.66
N LEU A 103 10.89 -0.52 -3.43
CA LEU A 103 11.55 -1.82 -3.52
C LEU A 103 12.26 -2.19 -2.21
N ALA A 104 12.80 -1.22 -1.47
CA ALA A 104 13.34 -1.43 -0.12
C ALA A 104 12.24 -1.83 0.86
N ALA A 105 11.07 -1.19 0.81
CA ALA A 105 9.91 -1.58 1.61
C ALA A 105 9.42 -3.00 1.26
N LEU A 106 9.43 -3.39 -0.02
CA LEU A 106 9.13 -4.77 -0.43
C LEU A 106 10.14 -5.77 0.16
N GLN A 107 11.43 -5.43 0.18
CA GLN A 107 12.45 -6.26 0.79
C GLN A 107 12.24 -6.39 2.31
N ALA A 108 11.94 -5.29 2.99
CA ALA A 108 11.59 -5.30 4.42
C ALA A 108 10.37 -6.18 4.70
N ARG A 109 9.32 -6.09 3.86
CA ARG A 109 8.14 -6.96 3.94
C ARG A 109 8.51 -8.43 3.77
N ASN A 110 9.38 -8.77 2.82
CA ASN A 110 9.83 -10.16 2.64
C ASN A 110 10.61 -10.68 3.87
N ASN A 111 11.26 -9.80 4.62
CA ASN A 111 11.97 -10.14 5.85
C ASN A 111 11.07 -10.26 7.09
N VAL A 112 9.78 -9.91 7.01
CA VAL A 112 8.85 -10.02 8.15
C VAL A 112 8.75 -11.45 8.68
N ALA A 113 8.82 -12.46 7.81
CA ALA A 113 8.86 -13.87 8.22
C ALA A 113 10.09 -14.22 9.10
N HIS A 114 11.13 -13.39 9.07
CA HIS A 114 12.34 -13.52 9.88
C HIS A 114 12.36 -12.59 11.10
N SER A 115 11.26 -11.89 11.41
CA SER A 115 11.16 -10.93 12.52
C SER A 115 11.16 -11.55 13.92
N TYR A 116 11.22 -12.89 14.03
CA TYR A 116 11.58 -13.55 15.29
C TYR A 116 13.02 -13.18 15.74
N SER A 117 13.87 -12.73 14.82
CA SER A 117 15.16 -12.12 15.11
C SER A 117 14.98 -10.66 15.50
N GLU A 118 15.34 -10.31 16.74
CA GLU A 118 15.22 -8.93 17.26
C GLU A 118 15.90 -7.88 16.36
N PRO A 119 17.14 -8.07 15.85
CA PRO A 119 17.74 -7.13 14.92
C PRO A 119 16.91 -6.88 13.65
N ILE A 120 16.25 -7.92 13.11
CA ILE A 120 15.42 -7.79 11.91
C ILE A 120 14.15 -7.00 12.27
N ALA A 121 13.46 -7.36 13.34
CA ALA A 121 12.26 -6.65 13.77
C ALA A 121 12.54 -5.16 14.04
N LEU A 122 13.61 -4.86 14.79
CA LEU A 122 14.00 -3.49 15.10
C LEU A 122 14.38 -2.70 13.84
N SER A 123 15.04 -3.33 12.86
CA SER A 123 15.33 -2.67 11.58
C SER A 123 14.06 -2.30 10.81
N ILE A 124 13.06 -3.19 10.78
CA ILE A 124 11.77 -2.94 10.13
C ILE A 124 11.04 -1.79 10.84
N ILE A 125 10.99 -1.80 12.17
CA ILE A 125 10.32 -0.75 12.96
C ILE A 125 10.98 0.60 12.72
N ARG A 126 12.31 0.67 12.79
CA ARG A 126 13.08 1.89 12.55
C ARG A 126 12.84 2.43 11.14
N ASP A 127 13.02 1.59 10.11
CA ASP A 127 12.83 2.02 8.72
C ASP A 127 11.37 2.42 8.44
N SER A 128 10.41 1.81 9.15
CA SER A 128 8.99 2.22 9.09
C SER A 128 8.79 3.63 9.62
N GLN A 129 9.31 3.94 10.80
CA GLN A 129 9.23 5.27 11.40
C GLN A 129 9.98 6.33 10.60
N GLU A 130 11.18 6.02 10.11
CA GLU A 130 12.07 7.00 9.47
C GLU A 130 11.75 7.24 7.99
N LYS A 131 11.18 6.24 7.29
CA LYS A 131 11.08 6.26 5.82
C LYS A 131 9.71 5.83 5.31
N PHE A 132 9.21 4.67 5.74
CA PHE A 132 8.06 4.07 5.06
C PHE A 132 6.74 4.77 5.37
N ILE A 133 6.54 5.33 6.56
CA ILE A 133 5.33 6.11 6.87
C ILE A 133 5.20 7.29 5.91
N ALA A 134 6.23 8.13 5.79
CA ALA A 134 6.23 9.26 4.88
C ALA A 134 6.05 8.83 3.40
N MET A 135 6.64 7.69 3.01
CA MET A 135 6.43 7.09 1.68
C MET A 135 4.96 6.70 1.44
N PHE A 136 4.31 6.09 2.43
CA PHE A 136 2.90 5.72 2.33
C PHE A 136 1.98 6.94 2.34
N GLU A 137 2.31 7.99 3.10
CA GLU A 137 1.55 9.24 3.10
C GLU A 137 1.56 9.91 1.72
N GLN A 138 2.71 9.91 1.03
CA GLN A 138 2.79 10.42 -0.36
C GLN A 138 1.89 9.62 -1.32
N LEU A 139 1.85 8.30 -1.19
CA LEU A 139 0.89 7.49 -1.98
C LEU A 139 -0.56 7.83 -1.61
N ALA A 140 -0.86 8.04 -0.33
CA ALA A 140 -2.21 8.41 0.10
C ALA A 140 -2.66 9.76 -0.46
N GLU A 141 -1.77 10.75 -0.52
CA GLU A 141 -2.01 12.03 -1.18
C GLU A 141 -2.24 11.84 -2.67
N ASP A 142 -1.34 11.14 -3.35
CA ASP A 142 -1.44 10.91 -4.79
C ASP A 142 -2.73 10.18 -5.18
N LEU A 143 -3.13 9.17 -4.40
CA LEU A 143 -4.38 8.46 -4.61
C LEU A 143 -5.60 9.39 -4.49
N ARG A 144 -5.62 10.31 -3.51
CA ARG A 144 -6.75 11.24 -3.31
C ARG A 144 -6.84 12.32 -4.37
N GLU A 145 -5.71 12.80 -4.89
CA GLU A 145 -5.69 13.93 -5.81
C GLU A 145 -5.82 13.52 -7.27
N ARG A 146 -5.28 12.34 -7.64
CA ARG A 146 -5.05 11.98 -9.05
C ARG A 146 -5.72 10.68 -9.48
N TRP A 147 -6.16 9.83 -8.55
CA TRP A 147 -6.62 8.47 -8.86
C TRP A 147 -8.00 8.10 -8.27
N LEU A 148 -8.54 8.91 -7.35
CA LEU A 148 -9.90 8.79 -6.81
C LEU A 148 -10.78 9.92 -7.34
#